data_AF-A0A8J3P5R7-F1
#
_entry.id   AF-A0A8J3P5R7-F1
#
_cell.length_a   1.000
_cell.length_b   1.000
_cell.length_c   1.000
_cell.angle_alpha   90.00
_cell.angle_beta   90.00
_cell.angle_gamma   90.00
#
_symmetry.space_group_name_H-M   'P 1'
#
loop_
_entity.id
_entity.type
_entity.pdbx_description
1 polymer ?
#
loop_
_entity_poly.entity_id
_entity_poly.type
_entity_poly.pdbx_seq_one_letter_code
_entity_poly.pdbx_strand_id
1 'polypeptide(L)'
;MRTEPLRGDLGSGPAGATQPSIGELLGEISTDLSTLMRQELDLAKAELRDEGSKAGKAAGMFAAAALAAYLVVLFLSLALWRLLSAAMDPGWAAVLVAVLWGIVGAVLYAAGRSRLRTMRAPLTQTAETVKQVPSALRGHTDGGRNPS
;
A
#
# COMPACT_ATOMS: atom_id res chain seq x y z
N MET A 1 -42.50 -47.30 -64.78
CA MET A 1 -43.50 -46.87 -63.77
C MET A 1 -42.86 -46.83 -62.38
N ARG A 2 -42.48 -45.64 -61.92
CA ARG A 2 -42.84 -45.07 -60.60
C ARG A 2 -42.24 -43.67 -60.54
N THR A 3 -43.09 -42.71 -60.88
CA THR A 3 -42.95 -41.30 -60.58
C THR A 3 -43.25 -41.11 -59.11
N GLU A 4 -42.25 -40.91 -58.27
CA GLU A 4 -42.47 -40.33 -56.94
C GLU A 4 -42.47 -38.80 -57.06
N PRO A 5 -43.47 -38.12 -56.48
CA PRO A 5 -43.66 -36.69 -56.61
C PRO A 5 -42.66 -35.94 -55.73
N LEU A 6 -42.26 -34.76 -56.21
CA LEU A 6 -41.59 -33.70 -55.46
C LEU A 6 -42.33 -33.43 -54.15
N ARG A 7 -41.88 -34.06 -53.06
CA ARG A 7 -42.28 -33.70 -51.70
C ARG A 7 -41.45 -32.48 -51.33
N GLY A 8 -42.11 -31.32 -51.35
CA GLY A 8 -41.59 -30.11 -50.74
C GLY A 8 -41.40 -30.33 -49.25
N ASP A 9 -40.19 -30.72 -48.86
CA ASP A 9 -39.70 -30.53 -47.50
C ASP A 9 -38.96 -29.20 -47.45
N LEU A 10 -39.74 -28.12 -47.44
CA LEU A 10 -39.30 -26.85 -46.85
C LEU A 10 -39.46 -26.99 -45.34
N GLY A 11 -38.67 -27.90 -44.76
CA GLY A 11 -38.39 -27.94 -43.34
C GLY A 11 -37.72 -26.62 -43.00
N SER A 12 -38.52 -25.68 -42.54
CA SER A 12 -38.18 -24.44 -41.86
C SER A 12 -36.74 -24.44 -41.33
N GLY A 13 -35.82 -23.92 -42.14
CA GLY A 13 -34.62 -23.31 -41.58
C GLY A 13 -35.11 -22.29 -40.54
N PRO A 14 -34.50 -22.19 -39.35
CA PRO A 14 -34.93 -21.24 -38.34
C PRO A 14 -35.02 -19.84 -38.98
N ALA A 15 -36.25 -19.42 -39.25
CA ALA A 15 -36.55 -18.10 -39.74
C ALA A 15 -36.21 -17.14 -38.60
N GLY A 16 -35.23 -16.27 -38.83
CA GLY A 16 -34.88 -15.19 -37.92
C GLY A 16 -33.53 -15.38 -37.23
N ALA A 17 -32.43 -15.36 -37.98
CA ALA A 17 -31.24 -14.70 -37.48
C ALA A 17 -31.56 -13.19 -37.43
N THR A 18 -32.30 -12.78 -36.39
CA THR A 18 -32.51 -11.37 -36.06
C THR A 18 -31.13 -10.78 -35.86
N GLN A 19 -30.71 -9.88 -36.74
CA GLN A 19 -29.47 -9.15 -36.52
C GLN A 19 -29.56 -8.50 -35.14
N PRO A 20 -28.58 -8.70 -34.25
CA PRO A 20 -28.63 -8.16 -32.90
C PRO A 20 -28.87 -6.66 -33.01
N SER A 21 -29.87 -6.19 -32.27
CA SER A 21 -30.21 -4.78 -32.31
C SER A 21 -29.06 -3.96 -31.73
N ILE A 22 -28.92 -2.69 -32.14
CA ILE A 22 -27.88 -1.81 -31.60
C ILE A 22 -27.95 -1.73 -30.06
N GLY A 23 -29.15 -1.82 -29.48
CA GLY A 23 -29.33 -1.87 -28.03
C GLY A 23 -28.80 -3.15 -27.37
N GLU A 24 -28.84 -4.28 -28.08
CA GLU A 24 -28.36 -5.58 -27.62
C GLU A 24 -26.83 -5.63 -27.65
N LEU A 25 -26.20 -5.13 -28.72
CA LEU A 25 -24.74 -4.98 -28.83
C LEU A 25 -24.17 -4.01 -27.78
N LEU A 26 -24.86 -2.89 -27.52
CA LEU A 26 -24.42 -1.93 -26.51
C LEU A 26 -24.57 -2.49 -25.09
N GLY A 27 -25.58 -3.33 -24.87
CA GLY A 27 -25.75 -4.10 -23.63
C GLY A 27 -24.59 -5.07 -23.40
N GLU A 28 -24.22 -5.84 -24.43
CA GLU A 28 -23.11 -6.79 -24.38
C GLU A 28 -21.76 -6.10 -24.10
N ILE A 29 -21.45 -5.00 -24.80
CA ILE A 29 -20.22 -4.21 -24.56
C ILE A 29 -20.19 -3.62 -23.14
N SER A 30 -21.33 -3.13 -22.63
CA SER A 30 -21.42 -2.61 -21.26
C SER A 30 -21.17 -3.71 -20.22
N THR A 31 -21.72 -4.91 -20.46
CA THR A 31 -21.47 -6.09 -19.64
C THR A 31 -20.01 -6.52 -19.68
N ASP A 32 -19.37 -6.52 -20.85
CA ASP A 32 -17.95 -6.87 -21.00
C ASP A 32 -17.05 -5.86 -20.30
N LEU A 33 -17.32 -4.56 -20.43
CA LEU A 33 -16.55 -3.52 -19.75
C LEU A 33 -16.71 -3.61 -18.22
N SER A 34 -17.93 -3.85 -17.74
CA SER A 34 -18.19 -4.08 -16.31
C SER A 34 -17.43 -5.30 -15.79
N THR A 35 -17.33 -6.35 -16.61
CA THR A 35 -16.59 -7.57 -16.32
C THR A 35 -15.08 -7.31 -16.25
N LEU A 36 -14.51 -6.58 -17.21
CA LEU A 36 -13.10 -6.19 -17.20
C LEU A 36 -12.76 -5.31 -15.99
N MET A 37 -13.60 -4.32 -15.69
CA MET A 37 -13.40 -3.46 -14.52
C MET A 37 -13.40 -4.25 -13.21
N ARG A 38 -14.30 -5.23 -13.06
CA ARG A 38 -14.25 -6.15 -11.91
C ARG A 38 -12.96 -6.98 -11.89
N GLN A 39 -12.50 -7.47 -13.03
CA GLN A 39 -11.26 -8.25 -13.11
C GLN A 39 -10.03 -7.43 -12.73
N GLU A 40 -9.91 -6.18 -13.21
CA GLU A 40 -8.81 -5.29 -12.83
C GLU A 40 -8.84 -4.97 -11.33
N LEU A 41 -10.03 -4.74 -10.76
CA LEU A 41 -10.19 -4.55 -9.31
C LEU A 41 -9.81 -5.81 -8.53
N ASP A 42 -10.23 -6.99 -8.98
CA ASP A 42 -9.91 -8.26 -8.33
C ASP A 42 -8.40 -8.55 -8.43
N LEU A 43 -7.76 -8.23 -9.55
CA LEU A 43 -6.31 -8.34 -9.74
C LEU A 43 -5.56 -7.36 -8.83
N ALA A 44 -5.92 -6.08 -8.84
CA ALA A 44 -5.30 -5.07 -7.99
C ALA A 44 -5.46 -5.43 -6.50
N LYS A 45 -6.63 -5.95 -6.11
CA LYS A 45 -6.87 -6.44 -4.75
C LYS A 45 -6.01 -7.66 -4.42
N ALA A 46 -5.80 -8.57 -5.37
CA ALA A 46 -4.93 -9.72 -5.20
C ALA A 46 -3.46 -9.30 -5.02
N GLU A 47 -2.98 -8.36 -5.84
CA GLU A 47 -1.63 -7.81 -5.76
C GLU A 47 -1.41 -7.07 -4.44
N LEU A 48 -2.31 -6.18 -4.05
CA LEU A 48 -2.26 -5.50 -2.75
C LEU A 48 -2.27 -6.48 -1.58
N ARG A 49 -3.01 -7.59 -1.68
CA ARG A 49 -3.03 -8.63 -0.64
C ARG A 49 -1.71 -9.41 -0.59
N ASP A 50 -1.12 -9.73 -1.73
CA ASP A 50 0.17 -10.43 -1.81
C ASP A 50 1.31 -9.54 -1.31
N GLU A 51 1.38 -8.29 -1.78
CA GLU A 51 2.31 -7.27 -1.28
C GLU A 51 2.13 -7.02 0.23
N GLY A 52 0.89 -6.83 0.68
CA GLY A 52 0.57 -6.68 2.09
C GLY A 52 0.98 -7.89 2.93
N SER A 53 0.81 -9.11 2.41
CA SER A 53 1.26 -10.33 3.08
C SER A 53 2.78 -10.40 3.16
N LYS A 54 3.49 -10.09 2.08
CA LYS A 54 4.97 -10.06 2.06
C LYS A 54 5.51 -9.01 3.03
N ALA A 55 4.96 -7.80 3.00
CA ALA A 55 5.31 -6.73 3.93
C ALA A 55 5.01 -7.13 5.38
N GLY A 56 3.85 -7.75 5.64
CA GLY A 56 3.48 -8.24 6.97
C GLY A 56 4.40 -9.33 7.49
N LYS A 57 4.79 -10.30 6.64
CA LYS A 57 5.78 -11.33 6.99
C LYS A 57 7.14 -10.72 7.30
N ALA A 58 7.62 -9.80 6.45
CA ALA A 58 8.88 -9.10 6.68
C ALA A 58 8.85 -8.31 7.99
N ALA A 59 7.79 -7.55 8.25
CA ALA A 59 7.60 -6.82 9.50
C ALA A 59 7.61 -7.76 10.72
N GLY A 60 6.92 -8.90 10.63
CA GLY A 60 6.95 -9.95 11.67
C GLY A 60 8.35 -10.51 11.92
N MET A 61 9.10 -10.80 10.85
CA MET A 61 10.49 -11.27 10.95
C MET A 61 11.40 -10.22 11.60
N PHE A 62 11.30 -8.95 11.23
CA PHE A 62 12.07 -7.88 11.84
C PHE A 62 11.70 -7.65 13.32
N ALA A 63 10.41 -7.77 13.67
CA ALA A 63 9.98 -7.70 15.07
C ALA A 63 10.58 -8.85 15.91
N ALA A 64 10.53 -10.08 15.39
CA ALA A 64 11.14 -11.23 16.05
C ALA A 64 12.67 -11.10 16.16
N ALA A 65 13.34 -10.62 15.11
CA ALA A 65 14.78 -10.36 15.12
C ALA A 65 15.16 -9.27 16.13
N ALA A 66 14.38 -8.19 16.23
CA ALA A 66 14.59 -7.14 17.22
C ALA A 66 14.44 -7.67 18.65
N LEU A 67 13.42 -8.51 18.90
CA LEU A 67 13.23 -9.15 20.20
C LEU A 67 14.39 -10.11 20.53
N ALA A 68 14.83 -10.93 19.57
CA ALA A 68 15.96 -11.83 19.75
C ALA A 68 17.26 -11.05 20.05
N ALA A 69 17.53 -10.00 19.29
CA ALA A 69 18.69 -9.12 19.53
C ALA A 69 18.62 -8.46 20.91
N TYR A 70 17.44 -7.99 21.34
CA TYR A 70 17.23 -7.45 22.68
C TYR A 70 17.54 -8.49 23.76
N LEU A 71 17.07 -9.73 23.63
CA LEU A 71 17.35 -10.80 24.59
C LEU A 71 18.85 -11.15 24.65
N VAL A 72 19.54 -11.21 23.50
CA VAL A 72 20.99 -11.43 23.46
C VAL A 72 21.72 -10.35 24.26
N VAL A 73 21.38 -9.09 24.00
CA VAL A 73 21.95 -7.93 24.68
C VAL A 73 21.69 -7.97 26.20
N LEU A 74 20.47 -8.35 26.60
CA LEU A 74 20.09 -8.52 28.01
C LEU A 74 20.93 -9.61 28.68
N PHE A 75 21.01 -10.80 28.08
CA PHE A 75 21.79 -11.90 28.64
C PHE A 75 23.29 -11.61 28.68
N LEU A 76 23.84 -10.93 27.67
CA LEU A 76 25.22 -10.45 27.70
C LEU A 76 25.45 -9.45 28.84
N SER A 77 24.49 -8.57 29.12
CA SER A 77 24.58 -7.62 30.23
C SER A 77 24.59 -8.33 31.59
N LEU A 78 23.74 -9.34 31.76
CA LEU A 78 23.69 -10.16 32.97
C LEU A 78 24.97 -11.01 33.13
N ALA A 79 25.46 -11.58 32.04
CA ALA A 79 26.70 -12.35 32.03
C ALA A 79 27.90 -11.45 32.38
N LEU A 80 27.97 -10.26 31.79
CA LEU A 80 29.01 -9.27 32.09
C LEU A 80 28.96 -8.85 33.55
N TRP A 81 27.78 -8.52 34.08
CA TRP A 81 27.62 -8.22 35.50
C TRP A 81 28.08 -9.38 36.36
N ARG A 82 27.65 -10.62 36.08
CA ARG A 82 28.05 -11.81 36.84
C ARG A 82 29.55 -12.06 36.80
N LEU A 83 30.20 -11.79 35.67
CA LEU A 83 31.64 -11.92 35.49
C LEU A 83 32.39 -10.86 36.31
N LEU A 84 31.97 -9.60 36.24
CA LEU A 84 32.58 -8.52 37.04
C LEU A 84 32.39 -8.76 38.53
N SER A 85 31.20 -9.18 38.96
CA SER A 85 30.90 -9.51 40.36
C SER A 85 31.74 -10.67 40.91
N ALA A 86 32.42 -11.46 40.06
CA ALA A 86 33.38 -12.46 40.51
C ALA A 86 34.75 -11.85 40.85
N ALA A 87 35.06 -10.67 40.33
CA ALA A 87 36.34 -9.98 40.51
C ALA A 87 36.25 -8.75 41.44
N MET A 88 35.05 -8.20 41.67
CA MET A 88 34.82 -7.02 42.50
C MET A 88 33.45 -7.07 43.20
N ASP A 89 33.19 -6.09 44.06
CA ASP A 89 31.89 -5.92 44.72
C ASP A 89 30.74 -5.83 43.70
N PRO A 90 29.63 -6.57 43.89
CA PRO A 90 28.52 -6.60 42.95
C PRO A 90 27.86 -5.23 42.69
N GLY A 91 27.90 -4.31 43.66
CA GLY A 91 27.38 -2.96 43.50
C GLY A 91 28.21 -2.15 42.50
N TRP A 92 29.54 -2.20 42.61
CA TRP A 92 30.44 -1.56 41.65
C TRP A 92 30.37 -2.19 40.26
N ALA A 93 30.19 -3.50 40.19
CA ALA A 93 29.94 -4.19 38.91
C ALA A 93 28.65 -3.68 38.23
N ALA A 94 27.57 -3.49 38.99
CA ALA A 94 26.32 -2.93 38.47
C ALA A 94 26.49 -1.50 37.95
N VAL A 95 27.23 -0.65 38.68
CA VAL A 95 27.54 0.72 38.25
C VAL A 95 28.30 0.73 36.93
N LEU A 96 29.30 -0.14 36.75
CA LEU A 96 30.06 -0.22 35.50
C LEU A 96 29.18 -0.63 34.31
N VAL A 97 28.30 -1.62 34.49
CA VAL A 97 27.35 -2.03 33.44
C VAL A 97 26.34 -0.92 33.14
N ALA A 98 25.90 -0.16 34.16
CA ALA A 98 25.01 0.99 33.98
C ALA A 98 25.70 2.13 33.20
N VAL A 99 26.97 2.43 33.51
CA VAL A 99 27.76 3.44 32.78
C VAL A 99 27.95 3.02 31.33
N LEU A 100 28.25 1.74 31.07
CA LEU A 100 28.37 1.21 29.71
C LEU A 100 27.08 1.47 28.90
N TRP A 101 25.92 1.12 29.47
CA TRP A 101 24.63 1.37 28.81
C TRP A 101 24.28 2.86 28.70
N GLY A 102 24.69 3.68 29.66
CA GLY A 102 24.57 5.13 29.59
C GLY A 102 25.32 5.72 28.38
N ILE A 103 26.55 5.25 28.13
CA ILE A 103 27.35 5.66 26.97
C ILE A 103 26.68 5.19 25.67
N VAL A 104 26.28 3.92 25.58
CA VAL A 104 25.59 3.39 24.40
C VAL A 104 24.32 4.18 24.11
N GLY A 105 23.51 4.46 25.14
CA GLY A 105 22.30 5.27 25.05
C GLY A 105 22.56 6.69 24.57
N ALA A 106 23.60 7.35 25.10
CA ALA A 106 23.99 8.69 24.67
C ALA A 106 24.41 8.73 23.19
N VAL A 107 25.19 7.73 22.73
CA VAL A 107 25.60 7.62 21.32
C VAL A 107 24.40 7.38 20.41
N LEU A 108 23.51 6.43 20.76
CA LEU A 108 22.32 6.15 19.97
C LEU A 108 21.38 7.35 19.90
N TYR A 109 21.17 8.05 21.01
CA TYR A 109 20.41 9.29 21.06
C TYR A 109 21.01 10.36 20.14
N ALA A 110 22.32 10.59 20.22
CA ALA A 110 23.02 11.57 19.38
C ALA A 110 22.91 11.22 17.89
N ALA A 111 23.12 9.95 17.53
CA ALA A 111 23.01 9.46 16.15
C ALA A 111 21.58 9.60 15.62
N GLY A 112 20.58 9.16 16.38
CA GLY A 112 19.17 9.30 16.04
C GLY A 112 18.75 10.77 15.90
N ARG A 113 19.19 11.62 16.84
CA ARG A 113 18.94 13.07 16.78
C ARG A 113 19.54 13.70 15.53
N SER A 114 20.77 13.32 15.17
CA SER A 114 21.44 13.78 13.94
C SER A 114 20.66 13.38 12.69
N ARG A 115 20.26 12.10 12.60
CA ARG A 115 19.49 11.59 11.46
C ARG A 115 18.15 12.32 11.29
N LEU A 116 17.45 12.58 12.39
CA LEU A 116 16.21 13.35 12.38
C LEU A 116 16.43 14.83 12.00
N ARG A 117 17.58 15.44 12.33
CA ARG A 117 17.92 16.80 11.86
C ARG A 117 18.15 16.82 10.36
N THR A 118 18.84 15.81 9.81
CA THR A 118 19.11 15.74 8.36
C THR A 118 17.86 15.46 7.52
N MET A 119 16.81 14.86 8.10
CA MET A 119 15.54 14.62 7.41
C MET A 119 14.57 15.81 7.46
N ARG A 120 14.82 16.83 8.31
CA ARG A 120 14.01 18.05 8.38
C ARG A 120 14.44 19.07 7.32
N ALA A 121 14.16 18.78 6.05
CA ALA A 121 14.05 19.76 4.95
C ALA A 121 13.40 19.07 3.73
N PRO A 122 12.05 18.88 3.75
CA PRO A 122 11.23 19.61 2.77
C PRO A 122 9.77 19.92 3.25
N LEU A 123 9.47 19.88 4.55
CA LEU A 123 8.09 20.14 5.02
C LEU A 123 7.75 21.64 5.14
N THR A 124 8.73 22.53 5.10
CA THR A 124 8.47 23.98 5.16
C THR A 124 8.07 24.58 3.81
N GLN A 125 8.49 23.99 2.68
CA GLN A 125 8.09 24.49 1.35
C GLN A 125 6.67 24.06 0.95
N THR A 126 6.25 22.84 1.29
CA THR A 126 4.90 22.36 0.91
C THR A 126 3.78 23.07 1.68
N ALA A 127 4.03 23.55 2.90
CA ALA A 127 3.06 24.32 3.67
C ALA A 127 2.84 25.74 3.11
N GLU A 128 3.81 26.28 2.36
CA GLU A 128 3.68 27.56 1.65
C GLU A 128 2.95 27.40 0.31
N THR A 129 3.19 26.32 -0.43
CA THR A 129 2.49 26.06 -1.71
C THR A 129 0.99 25.80 -1.55
N VAL A 130 0.57 25.15 -0.45
CA VAL A 130 -0.87 24.92 -0.16
C VAL A 130 -1.61 26.23 0.20
N LYS A 131 -0.89 27.28 0.61
CA LYS A 131 -1.47 28.61 0.87
C LYS A 131 -1.53 29.51 -0.37
N GLN A 132 -0.96 29.10 -1.49
CA GLN A 132 -0.97 29.84 -2.76
C GLN A 132 -1.76 29.11 -3.86
N VAL A 133 -2.99 28.70 -3.58
CA VAL A 133 -3.97 28.41 -4.65
C VAL A 133 -4.88 29.64 -4.77
N PRO A 134 -4.58 30.59 -5.68
CA PRO A 134 -5.35 31.81 -5.85
C PRO A 134 -6.58 31.51 -6.70
N SER A 135 -7.77 31.84 -6.16
CA SER A 135 -9.00 32.37 -6.78
C SER A 135 -9.45 32.03 -8.22
N ALA A 136 -8.82 31.13 -8.97
CA ALA A 136 -9.26 30.69 -10.30
C ALA A 136 -10.57 29.88 -10.28
N LEU A 137 -11.09 29.56 -9.09
CA LEU A 137 -12.43 29.00 -8.87
C LEU A 137 -13.53 30.06 -8.68
N ARG A 138 -13.22 31.37 -8.65
CA ARG A 138 -14.24 32.40 -8.81
C ARG A 138 -14.47 32.61 -10.30
N GLY A 139 -15.45 31.87 -10.81
CA GLY A 139 -15.89 31.90 -12.20
C GLY A 139 -16.17 33.31 -12.69
N HIS A 140 -15.80 33.53 -13.95
CA HIS A 140 -16.40 34.54 -14.80
C HIS A 140 -17.91 34.28 -14.86
N THR A 141 -18.67 34.98 -14.03
CA THR A 141 -20.02 35.37 -14.43
C THR A 141 -19.86 36.66 -15.24
N ASP A 142 -19.78 36.47 -16.56
CA ASP A 142 -20.20 37.45 -17.55
C ASP A 142 -21.64 37.88 -17.21
N GLY A 143 -21.76 38.97 -16.47
CA GLY A 143 -23.01 39.66 -16.21
C GLY A 143 -23.18 40.76 -17.24
N GLY A 144 -23.56 40.37 -18.45
CA GLY A 144 -23.89 41.30 -19.53
C GLY A 144 -24.82 42.41 -19.06
N ARG A 145 -24.38 43.66 -19.25
CA ARG A 145 -25.28 44.82 -19.22
C ARG A 145 -24.76 45.88 -20.18
N ASN A 146 -25.14 45.71 -21.44
CA ASN A 146 -25.43 46.83 -22.33
C ASN A 146 -26.96 46.92 -22.40
N PRO A 147 -27.56 48.02 -21.91
CA PRO A 147 -28.35 48.78 -22.86
C PRO A 147 -28.23 50.31 -22.74
N SER A 148 -28.32 50.91 -23.94
CA SER A 148 -28.63 52.29 -24.35
C SER A 148 -27.60 53.38 -24.05
#